data_AF-A0A1A9WC43-F1
#
_entry.id   AF-A0A1A9WC43-F1
#
_cell.length_a   1.000
_cell.length_b   1.000
_cell.length_c   1.000
_cell.angle_alpha   90.00
_cell.angle_beta   90.00
_cell.angle_gamma   90.00
#
_symmetry.space_group_name_H-M   'P 1'
#
loop_
_entity.id
_entity.type
_entity.pdbx_description
1 polymer ?
#
loop_
_entity_poly.entity_id
_entity_poly.type
_entity_poly.pdbx_seq_one_letter_code
_entity_poly.pdbx_strand_id
1 'polypeptide(L)'
;MLDRRVVFIGYSTWNHHHLIVQCHLLKKKKKKKKMKLYLLIGLAIIDAIYVNADACVQCNSASEPKCATNPDIYLAKMCSNSTNTMCYVRILDGDTIRGCANDLDQKTIDHCIDNRDCLMCSSQEGCNRNPFPAHRASCLQCSSHFNGTCANDTYAKPEICPIYKLGDECYIRYDGKNESESFQRGCLSSAQKRGLCIDKKNCYTCEGAGCNFLPSNSNNIPMARDSVEKFQSCIILTFISILAAFHLF
;
A
#
# COMPACT_ATOMS: atom_id res chain seq x y z
N MET A 1 -80.93 -60.79 19.39
CA MET A 1 -81.82 -59.84 18.69
C MET A 1 -81.29 -58.46 19.06
N LEU A 2 -80.48 -57.77 18.26
CA LEU A 2 -80.71 -56.98 17.03
C LEU A 2 -79.41 -56.12 16.94
N ASP A 3 -78.83 -55.64 15.85
CA ASP A 3 -79.06 -55.69 14.42
C ASP A 3 -77.76 -55.21 13.75
N ARG A 4 -77.61 -55.55 12.48
CA ARG A 4 -76.58 -55.17 11.51
C ARG A 4 -76.72 -53.72 11.05
N ARG A 5 -75.57 -53.14 10.70
CA ARG A 5 -75.31 -52.18 9.60
C ARG A 5 -75.97 -50.79 9.66
N VAL A 6 -75.11 -49.77 9.75
CA VAL A 6 -75.14 -48.66 8.79
C VAL A 6 -73.73 -48.49 8.20
N VAL A 7 -73.73 -48.42 6.87
CA VAL A 7 -72.62 -48.35 5.91
C VAL A 7 -72.40 -46.89 5.56
N PHE A 8 -71.14 -46.43 5.62
CA PHE A 8 -70.54 -45.25 4.97
C PHE A 8 -71.13 -43.89 5.42
N ILE A 9 -70.33 -42.93 5.88
CA ILE A 9 -69.69 -41.88 5.05
C ILE A 9 -68.67 -41.17 5.96
N GLY A 10 -67.39 -41.13 5.57
CA GLY A 10 -66.38 -40.41 6.37
C GLY A 10 -65.04 -40.16 5.66
N TYR A 11 -64.98 -40.26 4.33
CA TYR A 11 -63.75 -40.02 3.57
C TYR A 11 -63.58 -38.54 3.13
N SER A 12 -64.49 -37.62 3.47
CA SER A 12 -64.42 -36.22 2.99
C SER A 12 -63.75 -35.22 3.95
N THR A 13 -63.65 -35.52 5.26
CA THR A 13 -63.16 -34.56 6.26
C THR A 13 -61.64 -34.60 6.46
N TRP A 14 -61.01 -35.76 6.26
CA TRP A 14 -59.55 -35.92 6.35
C TRP A 14 -58.77 -35.21 5.24
N ASN A 15 -59.30 -35.22 4.00
CA ASN A 15 -58.67 -34.51 2.87
C ASN A 15 -58.72 -32.99 3.05
N HIS A 16 -59.86 -32.44 3.53
CA HIS A 16 -60.00 -31.01 3.76
C HIS A 16 -59.06 -30.49 4.85
N HIS A 17 -58.90 -31.22 5.96
CA HIS A 17 -58.01 -30.81 7.05
C HIS A 17 -56.53 -30.85 6.63
N HIS A 18 -56.11 -31.87 5.87
CA HIS A 18 -54.75 -31.97 5.34
C HIS A 18 -54.42 -30.84 4.35
N LEU A 19 -55.37 -30.50 3.46
CA LEU A 19 -55.26 -29.36 2.52
C LEU A 19 -55.15 -28.00 3.26
N ILE A 20 -55.90 -27.80 4.34
CA ILE A 20 -55.84 -26.57 5.16
C ILE A 20 -54.48 -26.44 5.85
N VAL A 21 -53.96 -27.52 6.47
CA VAL A 21 -52.64 -27.53 7.11
C VAL A 21 -51.53 -27.24 6.09
N GLN A 22 -51.59 -27.86 4.91
CA GLN A 22 -50.62 -27.64 3.84
C GLN A 22 -50.68 -26.21 3.29
N CYS A 23 -51.89 -25.62 3.16
CA CYS A 23 -52.07 -24.22 2.80
C CYS A 23 -51.52 -23.25 3.86
N HIS A 24 -51.72 -23.54 5.16
CA HIS A 24 -51.13 -22.76 6.25
C HIS A 24 -49.61 -22.84 6.29
N LEU A 25 -49.02 -24.02 6.05
CA LEU A 25 -47.57 -24.20 5.96
C LEU A 25 -46.99 -23.46 4.75
N LEU A 26 -47.67 -23.47 3.60
CA LEU A 26 -47.27 -22.71 2.42
C LEU A 26 -47.37 -21.19 2.65
N LYS A 27 -48.42 -20.71 3.34
CA LYS A 27 -48.55 -19.30 3.75
C LYS A 27 -47.44 -18.89 4.71
N LYS A 28 -47.10 -19.73 5.71
CA LYS A 28 -45.97 -19.51 6.64
C LYS A 28 -44.62 -19.48 5.90
N LYS A 29 -44.38 -20.42 4.98
CA LYS A 29 -43.18 -20.45 4.13
C LYS A 29 -43.07 -19.21 3.23
N LYS A 30 -44.17 -18.78 2.59
CA LYS A 30 -44.23 -17.55 1.79
C LYS A 30 -43.96 -16.30 2.65
N LYS A 31 -44.54 -16.20 3.86
CA LYS A 31 -44.30 -15.09 4.80
C LYS A 31 -42.84 -15.04 5.26
N LYS A 32 -42.23 -16.19 5.59
CA LYS A 32 -40.80 -16.29 5.97
C LYS A 32 -39.88 -15.93 4.80
N LYS A 33 -40.23 -16.30 3.56
CA LYS A 33 -39.47 -15.93 2.35
C LYS A 33 -39.58 -14.42 2.06
N LYS A 34 -40.77 -13.82 2.18
CA LYS A 34 -40.97 -12.37 2.07
C LYS A 34 -40.20 -11.59 3.14
N MET A 35 -40.23 -12.04 4.39
CA MET A 35 -39.50 -11.41 5.49
C MET A 35 -37.98 -11.48 5.29
N LYS A 36 -37.45 -12.62 4.83
CA LYS A 36 -36.03 -12.73 4.43
C LYS A 36 -35.68 -11.82 3.25
N LEU A 37 -36.56 -11.69 2.26
CA LEU A 37 -36.37 -10.80 1.13
C LEU A 37 -36.33 -9.32 1.57
N TYR A 38 -37.24 -8.90 2.45
CA TYR A 38 -37.23 -7.53 2.99
C TYR A 38 -35.99 -7.24 3.84
N LEU A 39 -35.49 -8.23 4.59
CA LEU A 39 -34.23 -8.10 5.34
C LEU A 39 -33.03 -7.92 4.39
N LEU A 40 -32.94 -8.72 3.31
CA LEU A 40 -31.86 -8.59 2.32
C LEU A 40 -31.93 -7.26 1.55
N ILE A 41 -33.14 -6.81 1.19
CA ILE A 41 -33.34 -5.49 0.57
C ILE A 41 -32.94 -4.38 1.54
N GLY A 42 -33.32 -4.49 2.82
CA GLY A 42 -32.93 -3.53 3.85
C GLY A 42 -31.42 -3.43 4.02
N LEU A 43 -30.70 -4.56 4.05
CA LEU A 43 -29.24 -4.60 4.11
C LEU A 43 -28.61 -3.96 2.86
N ALA A 44 -29.09 -4.30 1.66
CA ALA A 44 -28.58 -3.71 0.42
C ALA A 44 -28.83 -2.20 0.32
N ILE A 45 -29.95 -1.71 0.86
CA ILE A 45 -30.25 -0.26 0.94
C ILE A 45 -29.32 0.41 1.96
N ILE A 46 -29.07 -0.21 3.12
CA ILE A 46 -28.11 0.30 4.11
C ILE A 46 -26.70 0.35 3.51
N ASP A 47 -26.27 -0.69 2.80
CA ASP A 47 -24.97 -0.72 2.11
C ASP A 47 -24.88 0.36 1.03
N ALA A 48 -25.96 0.59 0.28
CA ALA A 48 -26.01 1.65 -0.73
C ALA A 48 -26.02 3.08 -0.12
N ILE A 49 -26.58 3.24 1.09
CA ILE A 49 -26.54 4.50 1.84
C ILE A 49 -25.16 4.74 2.49
N TYR A 50 -24.40 3.66 2.77
CA TYR A 50 -23.12 3.73 3.46
C TYR A 50 -21.91 3.93 2.54
N VAL A 51 -22.09 4.01 1.22
CA VAL A 51 -21.01 4.43 0.29
C VAL A 51 -20.80 5.94 0.43
N ASN A 52 -20.20 6.36 1.54
CA ASN A 52 -19.73 7.72 1.74
C ASN A 52 -18.42 7.88 0.97
N ALA A 53 -18.45 8.57 -0.16
CA ALA A 53 -17.26 8.97 -0.91
C ALA A 53 -16.49 10.13 -0.24
N ASP A 54 -16.90 10.54 0.97
CA ASP A 54 -16.45 11.77 1.61
C ASP A 54 -15.19 11.64 2.48
N ALA A 55 -14.67 10.42 2.63
CA ALA A 55 -13.46 10.16 3.39
C ALA A 55 -12.28 9.78 2.47
N CYS A 56 -11.16 10.46 2.65
CA CYS A 56 -9.94 10.27 1.87
C CYS A 56 -8.79 9.83 2.76
N VAL A 57 -7.85 9.05 2.23
CA VAL A 57 -6.54 8.89 2.88
C VAL A 57 -5.81 10.23 2.79
N GLN A 58 -5.31 10.72 3.92
CA GLN A 58 -4.63 12.01 4.02
C GLN A 58 -3.26 11.80 4.68
N CYS A 59 -2.17 11.93 3.91
CA CYS A 59 -0.80 11.73 4.39
C CYS A 59 0.23 12.30 3.40
N ASN A 60 1.48 12.45 3.86
CA ASN A 60 2.61 12.89 3.03
C ASN A 60 3.85 12.03 3.28
N SER A 61 4.42 11.40 2.23
CA SER A 61 5.59 10.53 2.39
C SER A 61 6.89 11.24 2.77
N ALA A 62 6.97 12.56 2.61
CA ALA A 62 8.12 13.34 3.04
C ALA A 62 8.33 13.26 4.57
N SER A 63 7.24 13.26 5.33
CA SER A 63 7.24 13.11 6.79
C SER A 63 6.87 11.70 7.25
N GLU A 64 6.06 10.99 6.47
CA GLU A 64 5.48 9.69 6.83
C GLU A 64 5.70 8.66 5.71
N PRO A 65 6.87 7.98 5.65
CA PRO A 65 7.27 7.16 4.50
C PRO A 65 6.24 6.09 4.08
N LYS A 66 5.46 5.57 5.03
CA LYS A 66 4.40 4.58 4.78
C LYS A 66 3.26 5.12 3.92
N CYS A 67 3.09 6.44 3.79
CA CYS A 67 2.11 7.03 2.87
C CYS A 67 2.33 6.59 1.41
N ALA A 68 3.60 6.38 1.02
CA ALA A 68 3.97 5.87 -0.29
C ALA A 68 3.95 4.33 -0.34
N THR A 69 4.44 3.65 0.70
CA THR A 69 4.76 2.21 0.63
C THR A 69 3.68 1.29 1.22
N ASN A 70 2.91 1.78 2.20
CA ASN A 70 1.84 1.03 2.85
C ASN A 70 0.71 1.98 3.31
N PRO A 71 -0.03 2.58 2.37
CA PRO A 71 -1.09 3.56 2.67
C PRO A 71 -2.30 2.95 3.40
N ASP A 72 -2.47 1.62 3.41
CA ASP A 72 -3.60 0.96 4.08
C ASP A 72 -3.56 1.10 5.62
N ILE A 73 -2.43 1.53 6.20
CA ILE A 73 -2.35 1.81 7.65
C ILE A 73 -3.05 3.11 8.05
N TYR A 74 -3.33 3.98 7.09
CA TYR A 74 -3.95 5.28 7.33
C TYR A 74 -5.45 5.14 7.18
N LEU A 75 -6.18 5.43 8.25
CA LEU A 75 -7.64 5.52 8.19
C LEU A 75 -8.03 6.72 7.30
N ALA A 76 -9.02 6.50 6.45
CA ALA A 76 -9.60 7.59 5.67
C ALA A 76 -10.30 8.57 6.62
N LYS A 77 -10.14 9.86 6.35
CA LYS A 77 -10.71 10.95 7.15
C LYS A 77 -11.62 11.78 6.28
N MET A 78 -12.71 12.25 6.88
CA MET A 78 -13.65 13.15 6.24
C MET A 78 -12.95 14.44 5.81
N CYS A 79 -13.32 14.93 4.63
CA CYS A 79 -12.86 16.24 4.16
C CYS A 79 -13.66 17.36 4.81
N SER A 80 -13.03 18.51 5.05
CA SER A 80 -13.65 19.62 5.79
C SER A 80 -14.89 20.20 5.12
N ASN A 81 -14.99 20.10 3.79
CA ASN A 81 -16.14 20.49 2.99
C ASN A 81 -16.78 19.24 2.37
N SER A 82 -17.93 18.83 2.90
CA SER A 82 -18.63 17.57 2.57
C SER A 82 -19.56 17.64 1.35
N THR A 83 -19.51 18.74 0.57
CA THR A 83 -20.28 18.82 -0.67
C THR A 83 -19.38 18.42 -1.83
N ASN A 84 -19.65 17.26 -2.44
CA ASN A 84 -18.92 16.70 -3.59
C ASN A 84 -17.43 16.47 -3.32
N THR A 85 -17.12 15.64 -2.32
CA THR A 85 -15.74 15.31 -1.97
C THR A 85 -15.09 14.43 -3.05
N MET A 86 -13.97 14.90 -3.61
CA MET A 86 -13.04 14.06 -4.35
C MET A 86 -11.75 13.91 -3.56
N CYS A 87 -11.14 12.73 -3.63
CA CYS A 87 -9.80 12.49 -3.10
C CYS A 87 -8.78 12.68 -4.21
N TYR A 88 -7.56 13.04 -3.84
CA TYR A 88 -6.42 13.03 -4.75
C TYR A 88 -5.27 12.17 -4.21
N VAL A 89 -4.43 11.70 -5.13
CA VAL A 89 -3.07 11.26 -4.86
C VAL A 89 -2.16 11.87 -5.91
N ARG A 90 -1.02 12.43 -5.51
CA ARG A 90 -0.05 13.02 -6.42
C ARG A 90 1.39 12.75 -5.99
N ILE A 91 2.30 12.89 -6.94
CA ILE A 91 3.73 12.93 -6.68
C ILE A 91 4.21 14.37 -6.69
N LEU A 92 5.03 14.75 -5.72
CA LEU A 92 5.76 16.02 -5.67
C LEU A 92 7.19 15.73 -5.24
N ASP A 93 8.18 16.07 -6.06
CA ASP A 93 9.61 15.84 -5.78
C ASP A 93 9.94 14.37 -5.39
N GLY A 94 9.18 13.44 -5.94
CA GLY A 94 9.27 11.99 -5.67
C GLY A 94 8.50 11.52 -4.43
N ASP A 95 7.96 12.44 -3.63
CA ASP A 95 7.11 12.13 -2.48
C ASP A 95 5.63 11.97 -2.89
N THR A 96 4.92 11.07 -2.22
CA THR A 96 3.50 10.79 -2.43
C THR A 96 2.66 11.54 -1.43
N ILE A 97 1.72 12.31 -1.95
CA ILE A 97 0.81 13.14 -1.15
C ILE A 97 -0.61 12.69 -1.47
N ARG A 98 -1.38 12.40 -0.43
CA ARG A 98 -2.78 11.98 -0.50
C ARG A 98 -3.62 12.97 0.29
N GLY A 99 -4.79 13.33 -0.21
CA GLY A 99 -5.66 14.27 0.48
C GLY A 99 -7.01 14.48 -0.18
N CYS A 100 -7.71 15.52 0.25
CA CYS A 100 -8.97 15.97 -0.31
C CYS A 100 -8.71 16.97 -1.44
N ALA A 101 -9.39 16.81 -2.58
CA ALA A 101 -9.22 17.69 -3.74
C ALA A 101 -9.66 19.13 -3.44
N ASN A 102 -10.60 19.31 -2.50
CA ASN A 102 -11.04 20.63 -2.04
C ASN A 102 -9.94 21.45 -1.34
N ASP A 103 -8.83 20.81 -0.93
CA ASP A 103 -7.68 21.48 -0.33
C ASP A 103 -6.64 21.93 -1.38
N LEU A 104 -6.87 21.62 -2.66
CA LEU A 104 -5.96 21.97 -3.76
C LEU A 104 -6.34 23.32 -4.39
N ASP A 105 -5.32 24.04 -4.88
CA ASP A 105 -5.55 25.19 -5.75
C ASP A 105 -5.98 24.74 -7.17
N GLN A 106 -6.57 25.67 -7.93
CA GLN A 106 -7.06 25.37 -9.28
C GLN A 106 -5.95 24.86 -10.20
N LYS A 107 -4.73 25.41 -10.07
CA LYS A 107 -3.58 25.00 -10.88
C LYS A 107 -3.22 23.53 -10.64
N THR A 108 -3.27 23.07 -9.40
CA THR A 108 -2.98 21.68 -9.05
C THR A 108 -4.10 20.76 -9.50
N ILE A 109 -5.36 21.21 -9.42
CA ILE A 109 -6.50 20.48 -9.97
C ILE A 109 -6.32 20.28 -11.48
N ASP A 110 -6.00 21.35 -12.22
CA ASP A 110 -5.76 21.30 -13.66
C ASP A 110 -4.58 20.36 -13.98
N HIS A 111 -3.49 20.44 -13.20
CA HIS A 111 -2.36 19.51 -13.33
C HIS A 111 -2.78 18.04 -13.18
N CYS A 112 -3.69 17.74 -12.24
CA CYS A 112 -4.20 16.39 -12.02
C CYS A 112 -5.11 15.86 -13.11
N ILE A 113 -5.64 16.73 -13.97
CA ILE A 113 -6.43 16.34 -15.16
C ILE A 113 -5.48 15.96 -16.30
N ASP A 114 -4.40 16.72 -16.47
CA ASP A 114 -3.54 16.63 -17.65
C ASP A 114 -2.33 15.70 -17.48
N ASN A 115 -1.90 15.43 -16.25
CA ASN A 115 -0.65 14.74 -15.96
C ASN A 115 -0.84 13.37 -15.30
N ARG A 116 0.16 12.49 -15.49
CA ARG A 116 0.13 11.09 -15.01
C ARG A 116 0.63 10.91 -13.58
N ASP A 117 1.21 11.95 -12.99
CA ASP A 117 1.75 11.99 -11.64
C ASP A 117 0.75 12.54 -10.61
N CYS A 118 -0.50 12.74 -11.01
CA CYS A 118 -1.61 12.96 -10.10
C CYS A 118 -2.87 12.22 -10.58
N LEU A 119 -3.72 11.83 -9.64
CA LEU A 119 -5.01 11.19 -9.88
C LEU A 119 -6.04 11.70 -8.88
N MET A 120 -7.24 12.02 -9.36
CA MET A 120 -8.41 12.27 -8.54
C MET A 120 -9.42 11.12 -8.63
N CYS A 121 -10.14 10.85 -7.54
CA CYS A 121 -11.16 9.80 -7.49
C CYS A 121 -12.27 10.12 -6.48
N SER A 122 -13.43 9.49 -6.65
CA SER A 122 -14.61 9.65 -5.78
C SER A 122 -15.48 8.39 -5.69
N SER A 123 -14.94 7.22 -6.06
CA SER A 123 -15.75 6.00 -6.20
C SER A 123 -16.11 5.32 -4.88
N GLN A 124 -15.34 5.57 -3.81
CA GLN A 124 -15.50 4.93 -2.50
C GLN A 124 -14.66 5.66 -1.44
N GLU A 125 -14.93 5.40 -0.16
CA GLU A 125 -14.05 5.76 0.95
C GLU A 125 -12.61 5.33 0.67
N GLY A 126 -11.68 6.26 0.86
CA GLY A 126 -10.25 6.05 0.66
C GLY A 126 -9.90 5.59 -0.75
N CYS A 127 -10.65 5.98 -1.80
CA CYS A 127 -10.36 5.56 -3.17
C CYS A 127 -8.92 5.87 -3.59
N ASN A 128 -8.31 6.90 -2.99
CA ASN A 128 -6.93 7.32 -3.19
C ASN A 128 -5.93 6.51 -2.34
N ARG A 129 -6.23 5.27 -1.95
CA ARG A 129 -5.33 4.41 -1.15
C ARG A 129 -4.42 3.50 -1.96
N ASN A 130 -4.71 3.28 -3.25
CA ASN A 130 -3.92 2.36 -4.05
C ASN A 130 -2.46 2.86 -4.20
N PRO A 131 -1.48 1.94 -4.35
CA PRO A 131 -0.12 2.31 -4.75
C PRO A 131 -0.15 3.24 -5.96
N PHE A 132 0.58 4.35 -5.86
CA PHE A 132 0.57 5.39 -6.89
C PHE A 132 1.99 5.88 -7.19
N PRO A 133 2.36 6.05 -8.46
CA PRO A 133 1.67 5.52 -9.65
C PRO A 133 1.57 3.98 -9.63
N ALA A 134 0.67 3.40 -10.44
CA ALA A 134 0.38 1.96 -10.40
C ALA A 134 1.61 1.06 -10.66
N HIS A 135 2.55 1.52 -11.49
CA HIS A 135 3.78 0.80 -11.85
C HIS A 135 5.01 1.30 -11.09
N ARG A 136 4.83 1.65 -9.82
CA ARG A 136 5.95 2.07 -8.97
C ARG A 136 6.93 0.92 -8.75
N ALA A 137 8.22 1.22 -8.82
CA ALA A 137 9.27 0.24 -8.59
C ALA A 137 9.12 -0.41 -7.21
N SER A 138 9.47 -1.69 -7.14
CA SER A 138 9.51 -2.45 -5.89
C SER A 138 10.77 -3.29 -5.84
N CYS A 139 11.44 -3.30 -4.70
CA CYS A 139 12.76 -3.91 -4.53
C CYS A 139 12.80 -4.69 -3.22
N LEU A 140 13.76 -5.61 -3.09
CA LEU A 140 14.14 -6.08 -1.76
C LEU A 140 14.75 -4.89 -1.01
N GLN A 141 14.28 -4.62 0.20
CA GLN A 141 14.72 -3.49 1.01
C GLN A 141 15.16 -4.00 2.38
N CYS A 142 16.44 -3.84 2.70
CA CYS A 142 16.97 -4.21 4.01
C CYS A 142 18.35 -3.57 4.23
N SER A 143 18.77 -3.53 5.49
CA SER A 143 20.14 -3.19 5.87
C SER A 143 20.59 -4.19 6.93
N SER A 144 21.80 -4.70 6.80
CA SER A 144 22.34 -5.68 7.74
C SER A 144 22.52 -5.11 9.16
N HIS A 145 22.62 -3.78 9.30
CA HIS A 145 22.59 -3.07 10.57
C HIS A 145 21.28 -3.29 11.38
N PHE A 146 20.14 -3.37 10.70
CA PHE A 146 18.84 -3.61 11.36
C PHE A 146 18.35 -5.06 11.24
N ASN A 147 18.83 -5.78 10.22
CA ASN A 147 18.43 -7.14 9.94
C ASN A 147 19.65 -7.98 9.53
N GLY A 148 20.18 -8.77 10.46
CA GLY A 148 21.34 -9.63 10.22
C GLY A 148 21.18 -10.65 9.08
N THR A 149 19.95 -10.94 8.61
CA THR A 149 19.72 -11.83 7.47
C THR A 149 19.78 -11.13 6.11
N CYS A 150 19.84 -9.79 6.05
CA CYS A 150 19.76 -9.00 4.81
C CYS A 150 20.75 -9.44 3.70
N ALA A 151 21.94 -9.89 4.12
CA ALA A 151 22.98 -10.40 3.23
C ALA A 151 22.57 -11.66 2.45
N ASN A 152 21.74 -12.52 3.06
CA ASN A 152 21.44 -13.85 2.56
C ASN A 152 19.95 -14.09 2.29
N ASP A 153 19.06 -13.28 2.86
CA ASP A 153 17.64 -13.32 2.56
C ASP A 153 17.37 -12.71 1.17
N THR A 154 17.16 -13.61 0.22
CA THR A 154 16.98 -13.32 -1.20
C THR A 154 15.56 -13.65 -1.67
N TYR A 155 14.71 -14.16 -0.78
CA TYR A 155 13.34 -14.59 -1.07
C TYR A 155 12.28 -13.69 -0.42
N ALA A 156 12.71 -12.66 0.32
CA ALA A 156 11.82 -11.65 0.85
C ALA A 156 10.91 -11.07 -0.24
N LYS A 157 9.68 -10.69 0.14
CA LYS A 157 8.76 -10.03 -0.78
C LYS A 157 9.29 -8.62 -1.10
N PRO A 158 9.36 -8.21 -2.38
CA PRO A 158 9.73 -6.85 -2.73
C PRO A 158 8.74 -5.83 -2.16
N GLU A 159 9.27 -4.75 -1.61
CA GLU A 159 8.50 -3.62 -1.08
C GLU A 159 8.54 -2.44 -2.05
N ILE A 160 7.48 -1.65 -2.07
CA ILE A 160 7.35 -0.45 -2.91
C ILE A 160 8.45 0.56 -2.54
N CYS A 161 9.07 1.17 -3.56
CA CYS A 161 10.09 2.20 -3.35
C CYS A 161 9.49 3.47 -2.73
N PRO A 162 10.06 3.98 -1.62
CA PRO A 162 9.48 5.11 -0.88
C PRO A 162 9.56 6.42 -1.65
N ILE A 163 10.55 6.59 -2.53
CA ILE A 163 10.65 7.72 -3.47
C ILE A 163 10.19 7.24 -4.84
N TYR A 164 9.32 8.00 -5.49
CA TYR A 164 8.97 7.77 -6.88
C TYR A 164 10.00 8.43 -7.79
N LYS A 165 10.58 7.63 -8.68
CA LYS A 165 11.37 8.09 -9.82
C LYS A 165 10.99 7.22 -11.01
N LEU A 166 10.69 7.83 -12.15
CA LEU A 166 10.39 7.08 -13.36
C LEU A 166 11.63 6.27 -13.76
N GLY A 167 11.47 4.96 -13.95
CA GLY A 167 12.59 4.05 -14.23
C GLY A 167 13.53 3.84 -13.04
N ASP A 168 13.03 3.95 -11.80
CA ASP A 168 13.86 3.61 -10.63
C ASP A 168 14.31 2.15 -10.66
N GLU A 169 15.53 1.93 -10.20
CA GLU A 169 16.21 0.64 -10.19
C GLU A 169 16.33 0.11 -8.77
N CYS A 170 16.53 -1.19 -8.63
CA CYS A 170 16.95 -1.77 -7.37
C CYS A 170 18.47 -1.76 -7.25
N TYR A 171 18.99 -1.67 -6.03
CA TYR A 171 20.42 -1.78 -5.76
C TYR A 171 20.74 -2.86 -4.72
N ILE A 172 21.99 -3.30 -4.77
CA ILE A 172 22.69 -3.97 -3.69
C ILE A 172 24.01 -3.23 -3.46
N ARG A 173 24.32 -2.95 -2.20
CA ARG A 173 25.56 -2.31 -1.78
C ARG A 173 26.27 -3.17 -0.75
N TYR A 174 27.58 -3.31 -0.92
CA TYR A 174 28.47 -3.93 0.05
C TYR A 174 29.69 -3.03 0.27
N ASP A 175 29.90 -2.49 1.47
CA ASP A 175 31.02 -1.58 1.75
C ASP A 175 32.20 -2.22 2.50
N GLY A 176 32.09 -3.51 2.86
CA GLY A 176 33.17 -4.29 3.48
C GLY A 176 33.66 -3.78 4.84
N LYS A 177 32.99 -2.80 5.46
CA LYS A 177 33.47 -2.18 6.70
C LYS A 177 33.25 -3.03 7.95
N ASN A 178 32.14 -3.77 8.00
CA ASN A 178 31.75 -4.68 9.09
C ASN A 178 30.99 -5.89 8.50
N GLU A 179 31.31 -7.13 8.88
CA GLU A 179 30.66 -8.34 8.33
C GLU A 179 29.13 -8.35 8.52
N SER A 180 28.64 -7.71 9.59
CA SER A 180 27.21 -7.65 9.94
C SER A 180 26.50 -6.35 9.54
N GLU A 181 27.18 -5.26 9.15
CA GLU A 181 26.53 -3.95 8.89
C GLU A 181 26.78 -3.39 7.47
N SER A 182 27.62 -4.06 6.69
CA SER A 182 28.09 -3.57 5.39
C SER A 182 27.15 -3.81 4.21
N PHE A 183 26.06 -4.56 4.38
CA PHE A 183 25.23 -5.03 3.28
C PHE A 183 23.85 -4.37 3.27
N GLN A 184 23.50 -3.72 2.14
CA GLN A 184 22.24 -3.00 1.99
C GLN A 184 21.57 -3.35 0.66
N ARG A 185 20.23 -3.46 0.69
CA ARG A 185 19.38 -3.60 -0.49
C ARG A 185 18.34 -2.49 -0.48
N GLY A 186 17.93 -2.02 -1.64
CA GLY A 186 16.76 -1.16 -1.74
C GLY A 186 16.58 -0.54 -3.10
N CYS A 187 15.95 0.63 -3.12
CA CYS A 187 15.71 1.40 -4.33
C CYS A 187 16.84 2.41 -4.55
N LEU A 188 17.30 2.54 -5.79
CA LEU A 188 18.45 3.35 -6.15
C LEU A 188 18.21 4.83 -5.85
N SER A 189 17.02 5.36 -6.16
CA SER A 189 16.61 6.73 -5.80
C SER A 189 16.80 7.03 -4.30
N SER A 190 16.49 6.05 -3.45
CA SER A 190 16.57 6.16 -1.99
C SER A 190 17.99 6.03 -1.46
N ALA A 191 18.86 5.29 -2.16
CA ALA A 191 20.30 5.30 -1.90
C ALA A 191 20.92 6.64 -2.29
N GLN A 192 20.60 7.14 -3.48
CA GLN A 192 21.15 8.39 -4.03
C GLN A 192 20.75 9.61 -3.20
N LYS A 193 19.50 9.68 -2.70
CA LYS A 193 19.08 10.74 -1.76
C LYS A 193 19.90 10.77 -0.48
N ARG A 194 20.47 9.63 -0.05
CA ARG A 194 21.38 9.51 1.10
C ARG A 194 22.86 9.70 0.74
N GLY A 195 23.18 9.99 -0.52
CA GLY A 195 24.55 10.11 -1.00
C GLY A 195 25.25 8.78 -1.24
N LEU A 196 24.52 7.67 -1.32
CA LEU A 196 25.05 6.33 -1.64
C LEU A 196 24.76 5.97 -3.09
N CYS A 197 25.61 5.14 -3.70
CA CYS A 197 25.42 4.68 -5.09
C CYS A 197 25.25 5.84 -6.09
N ILE A 198 25.89 6.99 -5.82
CA ILE A 198 25.93 8.14 -6.73
C ILE A 198 26.65 7.73 -8.01
N ASP A 199 27.86 7.17 -7.85
CA ASP A 199 28.47 6.35 -8.89
C ASP A 199 27.86 4.95 -8.81
N LYS A 200 27.07 4.59 -9.82
CA LYS A 200 26.44 3.27 -9.92
C LYS A 200 27.48 2.15 -9.90
N LYS A 201 28.74 2.36 -10.28
CA LYS A 201 29.80 1.33 -10.22
C LYS A 201 30.09 0.82 -8.81
N ASN A 202 29.75 1.61 -7.78
CA ASN A 202 29.91 1.22 -6.38
C ASN A 202 28.77 0.33 -5.87
N CYS A 203 27.75 0.07 -6.68
CA CYS A 203 26.60 -0.73 -6.30
C CYS A 203 26.18 -1.65 -7.45
N TYR A 204 25.72 -2.85 -7.12
CA TYR A 204 24.99 -3.63 -8.12
C TYR A 204 23.63 -2.96 -8.34
N THR A 205 23.21 -2.80 -9.60
CA THR A 205 21.92 -2.22 -9.97
C THR A 205 21.21 -3.11 -10.97
N CYS A 206 19.89 -3.14 -10.91
CA CYS A 206 19.06 -3.93 -11.82
C CYS A 206 17.66 -3.33 -11.96
N GLU A 207 16.99 -3.69 -13.05
CA GLU A 207 15.61 -3.29 -13.34
C GLU A 207 14.63 -4.44 -13.10
N GLY A 208 13.41 -4.11 -12.67
CA GLY A 208 12.34 -5.06 -12.42
C GLY A 208 12.08 -5.33 -10.93
N ALA A 209 10.85 -5.78 -10.64
CA ALA A 209 10.39 -5.98 -9.28
C ALA A 209 11.26 -7.02 -8.55
N GLY A 210 11.93 -6.60 -7.47
CA GLY A 210 12.73 -7.50 -6.64
C GLY A 210 13.96 -8.11 -7.33
N CYS A 211 14.44 -7.54 -8.44
CA CYS A 211 15.58 -8.09 -9.19
C CYS A 211 16.88 -8.17 -8.37
N ASN A 212 16.97 -7.44 -7.26
CA ASN A 212 18.13 -7.36 -6.39
C ASN A 212 18.20 -8.53 -5.40
N PHE A 213 18.08 -9.77 -5.89
CA PHE A 213 18.05 -11.01 -5.10
C PHE A 213 19.40 -11.76 -5.04
N LEU A 214 20.51 -11.13 -5.45
CA LEU A 214 21.82 -11.81 -5.39
C LEU A 214 22.26 -12.04 -3.94
N PRO A 215 22.78 -13.22 -3.57
CA PRO A 215 23.34 -13.46 -2.24
C PRO A 215 24.65 -12.68 -2.04
N SER A 216 25.03 -12.47 -0.78
CA SER A 216 26.20 -11.66 -0.40
C SER A 216 27.54 -12.12 -0.99
N ASN A 217 27.69 -13.42 -1.27
CA ASN A 217 28.90 -14.00 -1.87
C ASN A 217 28.93 -13.90 -3.41
N SER A 218 28.00 -13.18 -4.03
CA SER A 218 27.96 -13.02 -5.48
C SER A 218 29.09 -12.11 -5.97
N ASN A 219 29.87 -12.60 -6.94
CA ASN A 219 30.92 -11.82 -7.61
C ASN A 219 30.40 -10.62 -8.43
N ASN A 220 29.09 -10.54 -8.65
CA ASN A 220 28.47 -9.42 -9.37
C ASN A 220 28.22 -8.21 -8.46
N ILE A 221 28.38 -8.34 -7.14
CA ILE A 221 28.21 -7.25 -6.19
C ILE A 221 29.57 -6.56 -6.03
N PRO A 222 29.74 -5.32 -6.53
CA PRO A 222 30.99 -4.60 -6.36
C PRO A 222 31.18 -4.18 -4.90
N MET A 223 32.45 -4.11 -4.48
CA MET A 223 32.81 -3.48 -3.21
C MET A 223 32.72 -1.96 -3.36
N ALA A 224 31.98 -1.32 -2.47
CA ALA A 224 31.71 0.09 -2.54
C ALA A 224 32.85 0.94 -1.95
N ARG A 225 33.55 1.68 -2.83
CA ARG A 225 34.76 2.46 -2.48
C ARG A 225 34.50 3.92 -2.13
N ASP A 226 33.26 4.38 -2.27
CA ASP A 226 32.77 5.71 -1.88
C ASP A 226 32.83 6.00 -0.37
N SER A 227 33.22 5.00 0.41
CA SER A 227 33.23 5.06 1.87
C SER A 227 34.48 5.70 2.49
N VAL A 228 35.46 6.15 1.69
CA VAL A 228 36.80 6.59 2.18
C VAL A 228 37.05 8.09 2.04
N GLU A 229 36.32 8.84 1.21
CA GLU A 229 36.77 10.21 0.88
C GLU A 229 36.40 11.30 1.91
N LYS A 230 35.47 11.07 2.84
CA LYS A 230 35.09 12.14 3.80
C LYS A 230 36.03 12.31 4.99
N PHE A 231 36.93 11.37 5.27
CA PHE A 231 37.88 11.51 6.39
C PHE A 231 39.25 12.06 5.97
N GLN A 232 39.63 11.92 4.70
CA GLN A 232 40.96 12.31 4.25
C GLN A 232 41.10 13.83 4.08
N SER A 233 40.00 14.54 3.82
CA SER A 233 39.99 16.00 3.64
C SER A 233 40.26 16.76 4.96
N CYS A 234 39.74 16.27 6.09
CA CYS A 234 40.02 16.91 7.40
C CYS A 234 41.47 16.72 7.85
N ILE A 235 42.09 15.57 7.58
CA ILE A 235 43.47 15.29 8.03
C ILE A 235 44.48 16.17 7.27
N ILE A 236 44.26 16.42 5.98
CA ILE A 236 45.15 17.28 5.19
C ILE A 236 45.03 18.74 5.65
N LEU A 237 43.83 19.22 5.97
CA LEU A 237 43.60 20.59 6.46
C LEU A 237 44.16 20.81 7.87
N THR A 238 44.15 19.80 8.75
CA THR A 238 44.78 19.90 10.08
C THR A 238 46.31 19.85 9.99
N PHE A 239 46.87 19.03 9.10
CA PHE A 239 48.33 19.01 8.89
C PHE A 239 48.88 20.32 8.32
N ILE A 240 48.17 20.95 7.35
CA ILE A 240 48.59 22.24 6.77
C ILE A 240 48.54 23.36 7.82
N SER A 241 47.52 23.38 8.68
CA SER A 241 47.40 24.39 9.74
C SER A 241 48.44 24.19 10.86
N ILE A 242 48.80 22.95 11.20
CA ILE A 242 49.88 22.64 12.14
C ILE A 242 51.25 23.03 11.55
N LEU A 243 51.53 22.71 10.28
CA LEU A 243 52.78 23.10 9.61
C LEU A 243 52.92 24.62 9.49
N ALA A 244 51.83 25.34 9.21
CA ALA A 244 51.82 26.80 9.19
C ALA A 244 52.10 27.40 10.58
N ALA A 245 51.58 26.79 11.66
CA ALA A 245 51.86 27.22 13.02
C ALA A 245 53.34 27.00 13.41
N PHE A 246 53.97 25.90 13.00
CA PHE A 246 55.38 25.65 13.27
C PHE A 246 56.35 26.54 12.47
N HIS A 247 55.93 27.11 11.34
CA HIS A 247 56.73 28.07 10.58
C HIS A 247 56.61 29.53 11.08
N LEU A 248 55.69 29.79 12.02
CA LEU A 248 55.46 31.11 12.63
C LEU A 248 56.07 31.26 14.03
N PHE A 249 56.78 30.22 14.52
CA PHE A 249 57.56 30.24 15.77
C PHE A 249 59.07 30.13 15.50
#